data_AF-A0AAV4QS01-F1
#
_entry.id   AF-A0AAV4QS01-F1
#
_cell.length_a   1.000
_cell.length_b   1.000
_cell.length_c   1.000
_cell.angle_alpha   90.00
_cell.angle_beta   90.00
_cell.angle_gamma   90.00
#
_symmetry.space_group_name_H-M   'P 1'
#
loop_
_entity.id
_entity.type
_entity.pdbx_description
1 polymer ?
#
loop_
_entity_poly.entity_id
_entity_poly.type
_entity_poly.pdbx_seq_one_letter_code
_entity_poly.pdbx_strand_id
1 'polypeptide(L)'
;MSHSVTVTRTTTTSSATAIILNTGILRTPSGLLKFFETIIGAVCLGLIAYYSVHNKTFAGDPEHTLFFLVTFAFLMTTFLMLLSSLLSLMVATILPKTLFEFLYHIFAFVFYISASLALLITVSNDNKHYRTRYYEGKMAAAVLGLVNSVLYLLSAFFSFRIYRIG
;
A
#
# COMPACT_ATOMS: atom_id res chain seq x y z
N MET A 1 7.70 -57.51 21.11
CA MET A 1 8.47 -57.05 19.94
C MET A 1 8.06 -55.60 19.64
N SER A 2 8.92 -54.63 19.91
CA SER A 2 8.65 -53.20 19.72
C SER A 2 8.94 -52.79 18.28
N HIS A 3 7.89 -52.63 17.48
CA HIS A 3 7.99 -52.20 16.09
C HIS A 3 8.33 -50.70 16.04
N SER A 4 9.61 -50.36 15.82
CA SER A 4 10.03 -48.98 15.60
C SER A 4 9.66 -48.56 14.19
N VAL A 5 8.66 -47.68 14.07
CA VAL A 5 8.24 -47.10 12.79
C VAL A 5 9.16 -45.93 12.46
N THR A 6 10.08 -46.12 11.51
CA THR A 6 10.89 -45.03 10.98
C THR A 6 10.06 -44.22 9.98
N VAL A 7 9.62 -43.02 10.39
CA VAL A 7 8.89 -42.09 9.52
C VAL A 7 9.91 -41.33 8.67
N THR A 8 10.10 -41.77 7.43
CA THR A 8 10.92 -41.04 6.44
C THR A 8 10.14 -39.80 5.97
N ARG A 9 10.49 -38.63 6.50
CA ARG A 9 9.93 -37.34 6.04
C ARG A 9 10.78 -36.85 4.87
N THR A 10 10.31 -37.05 3.65
CA THR A 10 10.95 -36.50 2.44
C THR A 10 10.71 -34.99 2.40
N THR A 11 11.69 -34.20 2.83
CA THR A 11 11.73 -32.76 2.55
C THR A 11 12.15 -32.55 1.10
N THR A 12 11.18 -32.26 0.23
CA THR A 12 11.46 -31.83 -1.14
C THR A 12 11.95 -30.37 -1.12
N THR A 13 13.26 -30.17 -1.10
CA THR A 13 13.85 -28.86 -1.42
C THR A 13 13.77 -28.67 -2.93
N SER A 14 12.73 -27.99 -3.41
CA SER A 14 12.66 -27.54 -4.80
C SER A 14 13.64 -26.39 -4.99
N SER A 15 14.86 -26.71 -5.40
CA SER A 15 15.79 -25.74 -6.01
C SER A 15 15.32 -25.46 -7.44
N ALA A 16 14.18 -24.80 -7.59
CA ALA A 16 13.71 -24.36 -8.89
C ALA A 16 14.28 -22.97 -9.18
N THR A 17 15.21 -22.88 -10.13
CA THR A 17 15.55 -21.66 -10.89
C THR A 17 14.40 -21.24 -11.85
N ALA A 18 13.18 -21.69 -11.58
CA ALA A 18 11.98 -21.21 -12.24
C ALA A 18 11.36 -20.14 -11.35
N ILE A 19 11.10 -18.95 -11.91
CA ILE A 19 10.28 -17.93 -11.24
C ILE A 19 8.85 -18.49 -11.21
N ILE A 20 8.52 -19.22 -10.14
CA ILE A 20 7.17 -19.72 -9.90
C ILE A 20 6.37 -18.53 -9.39
N LEU A 21 5.71 -17.83 -10.31
CA LEU A 21 4.77 -16.76 -9.98
C LEU A 21 3.57 -17.36 -9.25
N ASN A 22 3.40 -17.03 -7.97
CA ASN A 22 2.24 -17.44 -7.21
C ASN A 22 1.04 -16.52 -7.52
N THR A 23 0.40 -16.74 -8.67
CA THR A 23 -0.83 -16.01 -9.05
C THR A 23 -1.98 -16.27 -8.07
N GLY A 24 -1.90 -17.33 -7.26
CA GLY A 24 -2.88 -17.65 -6.23
C GLY A 24 -3.02 -16.58 -5.14
N ILE A 25 -1.98 -15.78 -4.90
CA ILE A 25 -2.00 -14.70 -3.89
C ILE A 25 -2.89 -13.54 -4.33
N LEU A 26 -2.94 -13.21 -5.63
CA LEU A 26 -3.84 -12.17 -6.15
C LEU A 26 -5.33 -12.54 -5.98
N ARG A 27 -5.63 -13.83 -5.78
CA ARG A 27 -6.97 -14.32 -5.48
C ARG A 27 -7.32 -14.26 -3.99
N THR A 28 -6.34 -14.07 -3.12
CA THR A 28 -6.59 -13.90 -1.67
C THR A 28 -7.12 -12.49 -1.39
N PRO A 29 -8.01 -12.32 -0.39
CA PRO A 29 -8.54 -11.01 -0.05
C PRO A 29 -7.40 -10.03 0.30
N SER A 30 -6.45 -10.43 1.14
CA SER A 30 -5.31 -9.57 1.52
C SER A 30 -4.42 -9.17 0.34
N GLY A 31 -4.19 -10.08 -0.63
CA GLY A 31 -3.42 -9.76 -1.83
C GLY A 31 -4.15 -8.79 -2.75
N LEU A 32 -5.47 -8.95 -2.89
CA LEU A 32 -6.30 -8.08 -3.72
C LEU A 32 -6.39 -6.66 -3.16
N LEU A 33 -6.51 -6.50 -1.83
CA LEU A 33 -6.50 -5.16 -1.22
C LEU A 33 -5.18 -4.43 -1.48
N LYS A 34 -4.03 -5.07 -1.27
CA LYS A 34 -2.70 -4.49 -1.57
C LYS A 34 -2.54 -4.10 -3.03
N PHE A 35 -3.13 -4.87 -3.95
CA PHE A 35 -3.14 -4.56 -5.37
C PHE A 35 -3.90 -3.26 -5.65
N PHE A 36 -5.11 -3.11 -5.10
CA PHE A 36 -5.88 -1.88 -5.25
C PHE A 36 -5.21 -0.67 -4.58
N GLU A 37 -4.63 -0.84 -3.39
CA GLU A 37 -3.85 0.20 -2.71
C GLU A 37 -2.68 0.69 -3.57
N THR A 38 -1.99 -0.24 -4.24
CA THR A 38 -0.86 0.08 -5.12
C THR A 38 -1.32 0.83 -6.37
N ILE A 39 -2.44 0.43 -6.99
CA ILE A 39 -3.01 1.14 -8.15
C ILE A 39 -3.43 2.55 -7.75
N ILE A 40 -4.20 2.69 -6.67
CA ILE A 40 -4.72 4.00 -6.23
C ILE A 40 -3.55 4.89 -5.79
N GLY A 41 -2.57 4.35 -5.07
CA GLY A 41 -1.35 5.06 -4.69
C GLY A 41 -0.55 5.54 -5.90
N ALA A 42 -0.40 4.72 -6.95
CA ALA A 42 0.29 5.10 -8.18
C ALA A 42 -0.46 6.21 -8.94
N VAL A 43 -1.80 6.13 -8.99
CA VAL A 43 -2.65 7.17 -9.58
C VAL A 43 -2.51 8.47 -8.77
N CYS A 44 -2.58 8.41 -7.44
CA CYS A 44 -2.37 9.58 -6.57
C CYS A 44 -1.00 10.22 -6.82
N LEU A 45 0.06 9.41 -6.89
CA LEU A 45 1.43 9.86 -7.13
C LEU A 45 1.57 10.53 -8.50
N GLY A 46 0.99 9.92 -9.55
CA GLY A 46 1.00 10.44 -10.91
C GLY A 46 0.24 11.77 -11.03
N LEU A 47 -0.93 11.88 -10.40
CA LEU A 47 -1.69 13.13 -10.33
C LEU A 47 -0.86 14.22 -9.65
N ILE A 48 -0.40 14.00 -8.42
CA ILE A 48 0.33 15.04 -7.69
C ILE A 48 1.63 15.43 -8.42
N ALA A 49 2.35 14.48 -9.02
CA ALA A 49 3.56 14.75 -9.80
C ALA A 49 3.25 15.61 -11.04
N TYR A 50 2.23 15.23 -11.80
CA TYR A 50 1.81 15.97 -13.00
C TYR A 50 1.40 17.41 -12.66
N TYR A 51 0.55 17.58 -11.65
CA TYR A 51 0.09 18.91 -11.22
C TYR A 51 1.21 19.74 -10.58
N SER A 52 2.17 19.11 -9.89
CA SER A 52 3.26 19.84 -9.23
C SER A 52 4.33 20.33 -10.23
N VAL A 53 4.63 19.54 -11.28
CA VAL A 53 5.51 19.98 -12.39
C VAL A 53 4.88 21.13 -13.17
N HIS A 54 3.58 21.05 -13.47
CA HIS A 54 2.91 22.06 -14.28
C HIS A 54 2.77 23.41 -13.57
N ASN A 55 2.67 23.41 -12.24
CA ASN A 55 2.49 24.62 -11.44
C ASN A 55 3.78 25.16 -10.80
N LYS A 56 4.95 24.56 -11.06
CA LYS A 56 6.24 24.87 -10.39
C LYS A 56 6.14 24.90 -8.85
N THR A 57 5.18 24.16 -8.30
CA THR A 57 4.78 24.26 -6.88
C THR A 57 5.61 23.38 -5.95
N PHE A 58 6.45 22.51 -6.52
CA PHE A 58 7.29 21.57 -5.77
C PHE A 58 8.23 22.24 -4.74
N ALA A 59 8.52 23.53 -4.90
CA ALA A 59 9.43 24.27 -4.02
C ALA A 59 8.73 25.30 -3.11
N GLY A 60 7.40 25.44 -3.18
CA GLY A 60 6.65 26.48 -2.47
C GLY A 60 5.78 25.98 -1.31
N ASP A 61 5.09 24.85 -1.51
CA ASP A 61 4.03 24.43 -0.59
C ASP A 61 4.41 23.13 0.18
N PRO A 62 4.51 23.19 1.51
CA PRO A 62 4.92 22.04 2.32
C PRO A 62 3.91 20.88 2.24
N GLU A 63 2.61 21.16 2.18
CA GLU A 63 1.53 20.17 2.08
C GLU A 63 1.62 19.30 0.81
N HIS A 64 1.96 19.90 -0.34
CA HIS A 64 2.12 19.17 -1.60
C HIS A 64 3.32 18.22 -1.54
N THR A 65 4.40 18.67 -0.91
CA THR A 65 5.62 17.87 -0.72
C THR A 65 5.38 16.72 0.26
N LEU A 66 4.67 16.97 1.37
CA LEU A 66 4.30 15.95 2.34
C LEU A 66 3.41 14.87 1.72
N PHE A 67 2.37 15.26 0.97
CA PHE A 67 1.50 14.30 0.30
C PHE A 67 2.25 13.46 -0.74
N PHE A 68 3.14 14.09 -1.53
CA PHE A 68 4.00 13.38 -2.47
C PHE A 68 4.90 12.35 -1.78
N LEU A 69 5.59 12.76 -0.71
CA LEU A 69 6.54 11.92 0.02
C LEU A 69 5.84 10.72 0.67
N VAL A 70 4.71 10.96 1.33
CA VAL A 70 3.89 9.91 1.95
C VAL A 70 3.40 8.93 0.88
N THR A 71 2.81 9.44 -0.20
CA THR A 71 2.29 8.60 -1.29
C THR A 71 3.40 7.75 -1.91
N PHE A 72 4.57 8.32 -2.19
CA PHE A 72 5.71 7.60 -2.75
C PHE A 72 6.26 6.53 -1.81
N ALA A 73 6.48 6.87 -0.53
CA ALA A 73 7.06 5.96 0.45
C ALA A 73 6.18 4.72 0.64
N PHE A 74 4.89 4.92 0.89
CA PHE A 74 3.96 3.81 1.11
C PHE A 74 3.64 3.04 -0.17
N LEU A 75 3.60 3.71 -1.34
CA LEU A 75 3.47 3.02 -2.63
C LEU A 75 4.65 2.09 -2.90
N MET A 76 5.87 2.58 -2.68
CA MET A 76 7.08 1.78 -2.89
C MET A 76 7.11 0.58 -1.95
N THR A 77 6.77 0.78 -0.68
CA THR A 77 6.74 -0.31 0.30
C THR A 77 5.62 -1.33 0.01
N THR A 78 4.40 -0.92 -0.34
CA THR A 78 3.34 -1.87 -0.72
C THR A 78 3.68 -2.63 -1.99
N PHE A 79 4.26 -1.96 -2.99
CA PHE A 79 4.68 -2.59 -4.23
C PHE A 79 5.75 -3.65 -3.98
N LEU A 80 6.76 -3.33 -3.16
CA LEU A 80 7.80 -4.29 -2.76
C LEU A 80 7.23 -5.46 -1.95
N MET A 81 6.30 -5.22 -1.02
CA MET A 81 5.63 -6.29 -0.28
C MET A 81 4.82 -7.19 -1.21
N LEU A 82 4.09 -6.62 -2.17
CA LEU A 82 3.29 -7.36 -3.14
C LEU A 82 4.21 -8.18 -4.06
N LEU A 83 5.27 -7.59 -4.60
CA LEU A 83 6.24 -8.27 -5.44
C LEU A 83 6.97 -9.39 -4.68
N SER A 84 7.37 -9.13 -3.44
CA SER A 84 8.02 -10.14 -2.59
C SER A 84 7.09 -11.33 -2.32
N SER A 85 5.80 -11.07 -2.07
CA SER A 85 4.81 -12.14 -1.92
C SER A 85 4.57 -12.91 -3.22
N LEU A 86 4.63 -12.26 -4.38
CA LEU A 86 4.44 -12.89 -5.70
C LEU A 86 5.60 -13.80 -6.09
N LEU A 87 6.82 -13.39 -5.75
CA LEU A 87 8.07 -14.10 -6.09
C LEU A 87 8.44 -15.18 -5.07
N SER A 88 7.95 -15.12 -3.82
CA SER A 88 8.32 -16.05 -2.75
C SER A 88 7.12 -16.65 -2.01
N LEU A 89 6.93 -17.96 -2.17
CA LEU A 89 5.92 -18.77 -1.49
C LEU A 89 6.05 -18.78 0.04
N MET A 90 7.28 -18.72 0.56
CA MET A 90 7.51 -18.68 2.01
C MET A 90 7.06 -17.34 2.60
N VAL A 91 7.39 -16.24 1.92
CA VAL A 91 6.97 -14.89 2.36
C VAL A 91 5.45 -14.77 2.32
N ALA A 92 4.80 -15.30 1.27
CA ALA A 92 3.34 -15.28 1.13
C ALA A 92 2.56 -15.88 2.32
N THR A 93 3.15 -16.86 3.02
CA THR A 93 2.48 -17.57 4.12
C THR A 93 2.89 -17.06 5.50
N ILE A 94 4.09 -16.49 5.63
CA ILE A 94 4.65 -15.99 6.89
C ILE A 94 4.29 -14.52 7.10
N LEU A 95 4.40 -13.68 6.06
CA LEU A 95 4.22 -12.23 6.13
C LEU A 95 2.85 -11.82 6.72
N PRO A 96 1.70 -12.42 6.32
CA PRO A 96 0.39 -12.05 6.86
C PRO A 96 0.20 -12.39 8.33
N LYS A 97 1.08 -13.24 8.90
CA LYS A 97 1.06 -13.64 10.30
C LYS A 97 1.96 -12.77 11.18
N THR A 98 2.70 -11.83 10.58
CA THR A 98 3.60 -10.96 11.33
C THR A 98 2.90 -9.70 11.83
N LEU A 99 3.28 -9.23 13.02
CA LEU A 99 2.88 -7.92 13.53
C LEU A 99 3.35 -6.77 12.62
N PHE A 100 4.42 -6.99 11.85
CA PHE A 100 4.95 -6.00 10.91
C PHE A 100 3.91 -5.56 9.89
N GLU A 101 3.19 -6.51 9.28
CA GLU A 101 2.19 -6.19 8.27
C GLU A 101 1.03 -5.38 8.86
N PHE A 102 0.56 -5.73 10.06
CA PHE A 102 -0.46 -4.96 10.76
C PHE A 102 -0.02 -3.54 11.11
N LEU A 103 1.16 -3.39 11.73
CA LEU A 103 1.71 -2.09 12.10
C LEU A 103 1.91 -1.21 10.87
N TYR A 104 2.47 -1.76 9.80
CA TYR A 104 2.68 -1.03 8.55
C TYR A 104 1.38 -0.43 8.00
N HIS A 105 0.29 -1.21 7.93
CA HIS A 105 -0.98 -0.70 7.40
C HIS A 105 -1.63 0.35 8.32
N ILE A 106 -1.44 0.26 9.64
CA ILE A 106 -1.88 1.31 10.58
C ILE A 106 -1.09 2.60 10.38
N PHE A 107 0.24 2.52 10.30
CA PHE A 107 1.07 3.69 10.04
C PHE A 107 0.74 4.30 8.69
N ALA A 108 0.59 3.48 7.64
CA ALA A 108 0.16 3.94 6.33
C ALA A 108 -1.18 4.68 6.39
N PHE A 109 -2.16 4.14 7.11
CA PHE A 109 -3.46 4.79 7.32
C PHE A 109 -3.33 6.18 7.97
N VAL A 110 -2.61 6.29 9.09
CA VAL A 110 -2.46 7.55 9.84
C VAL A 110 -1.71 8.61 9.03
N PHE A 111 -0.67 8.23 8.31
CA PHE A 111 0.08 9.17 7.47
C PHE A 111 -0.71 9.56 6.21
N TYR A 112 -1.45 8.65 5.58
CA TYR A 112 -2.28 8.98 4.42
C TYR A 112 -3.43 9.92 4.79
N ILE A 113 -4.13 9.65 5.90
CA ILE A 113 -5.27 10.50 6.30
C ILE A 113 -4.80 11.90 6.68
N SER A 114 -3.67 12.03 7.39
CA SER A 114 -3.11 13.33 7.77
C SER A 114 -2.62 14.13 6.55
N ALA A 115 -1.86 13.50 5.65
CA ALA A 115 -1.36 14.17 4.44
C ALA A 115 -2.49 14.55 3.48
N SER A 116 -3.49 13.68 3.31
CA SER A 116 -4.65 13.95 2.47
C SER A 116 -5.52 15.06 3.04
N LEU A 117 -5.75 15.09 4.35
CA LEU A 117 -6.52 16.15 4.99
C LEU A 117 -5.79 17.50 4.93
N ALA A 118 -4.47 17.53 5.12
CA ALA A 118 -3.67 18.74 4.94
C ALA A 118 -3.80 19.29 3.52
N LEU A 119 -3.66 18.43 2.51
CA LEU A 119 -3.84 18.80 1.10
C LEU A 119 -5.27 19.32 0.83
N LEU A 120 -6.29 18.69 1.39
CA LEU A 120 -7.69 19.07 1.22
C LEU A 120 -8.01 20.43 1.84
N ILE A 121 -7.44 20.73 3.02
CA ILE A 121 -7.60 22.02 3.70
C ILE A 121 -6.96 23.14 2.87
N THR A 122 -5.71 22.97 2.42
CA THR A 122 -5.03 23.96 1.57
C THR A 122 -5.84 24.23 0.30
N VAL A 123 -6.22 23.18 -0.42
CA VAL A 123 -6.99 23.30 -1.67
C VAL A 123 -8.32 24.02 -1.40
N SER A 124 -9.03 23.66 -0.33
CA SER A 124 -10.28 24.32 0.03
C SER A 124 -10.11 25.79 0.41
N ASN A 125 -8.97 26.18 0.99
CA ASN A 125 -8.71 27.56 1.39
C ASN A 125 -8.35 28.42 0.18
N ASP A 126 -7.55 27.88 -0.75
CA ASP A 126 -7.20 28.53 -2.03
C ASP A 126 -8.44 28.82 -2.90
N ASN A 127 -9.45 27.96 -2.85
CA ASN A 127 -10.70 28.12 -3.60
C ASN A 127 -11.46 29.40 -3.25
N LYS A 128 -11.25 29.95 -2.04
CA LYS A 128 -11.88 31.21 -1.62
C LYS A 128 -11.25 32.44 -2.29
N HIS A 129 -10.05 32.34 -2.88
CA HIS A 129 -9.33 33.50 -3.40
C HIS A 129 -9.09 33.47 -4.92
N TYR A 130 -8.92 32.31 -5.56
CA TYR A 130 -8.74 32.23 -7.01
C TYR A 130 -9.33 30.96 -7.63
N ARG A 131 -10.30 31.10 -8.55
CA ARG A 131 -10.84 30.03 -9.42
C ARG A 131 -9.78 29.62 -10.45
N THR A 132 -8.73 28.94 -10.02
CA THR A 132 -7.69 28.46 -10.92
C THR A 132 -8.12 27.13 -11.55
N ARG A 133 -7.98 26.99 -12.87
CA ARG A 133 -8.35 25.82 -13.70
C ARG A 133 -7.80 24.45 -13.24
N TYR A 134 -6.90 24.43 -12.27
CA TYR A 134 -6.22 23.22 -11.78
C TYR A 134 -6.72 22.75 -10.40
N TYR A 135 -7.76 23.41 -9.85
CA TYR A 135 -8.37 23.08 -8.57
C TYR A 135 -8.95 21.66 -8.53
N GLU A 136 -9.63 21.25 -9.61
CA GLU A 136 -10.34 19.97 -9.69
C GLU A 136 -9.39 18.78 -9.57
N GLY A 137 -8.22 18.86 -10.20
CA GLY A 137 -7.22 17.80 -10.17
C GLY A 137 -6.55 17.64 -8.81
N LYS A 138 -6.23 18.75 -8.13
CA LYS A 138 -5.68 18.72 -6.76
C LYS A 138 -6.71 18.17 -5.76
N MET A 139 -7.97 18.56 -5.90
CA MET A 139 -9.06 18.04 -5.07
C MET A 139 -9.29 16.54 -5.31
N ALA A 140 -9.25 16.10 -6.57
CA ALA A 140 -9.34 14.67 -6.90
C ALA A 140 -8.19 13.85 -6.28
N ALA A 141 -6.95 14.36 -6.31
CA ALA A 141 -5.81 13.71 -5.68
C ALA A 141 -5.98 13.57 -4.16
N ALA A 142 -6.47 14.63 -3.48
CA ALA A 142 -6.76 14.58 -2.05
C ALA A 142 -7.83 13.53 -1.74
N VAL A 143 -8.95 13.52 -2.46
CA VAL A 143 -10.04 12.55 -2.26
C VAL A 143 -9.57 11.12 -2.53
N LEU A 144 -8.80 10.89 -3.59
CA LEU A 144 -8.22 9.56 -3.87
C LEU A 144 -7.25 9.12 -2.76
N GLY A 145 -6.49 10.06 -2.17
CA GLY A 145 -5.68 9.80 -0.99
C GLY A 145 -6.51 9.37 0.23
N LEU A 146 -7.68 9.99 0.47
CA LEU A 146 -8.61 9.54 1.52
C LEU A 146 -9.13 8.14 1.23
N VAL A 147 -9.54 7.87 -0.01
CA VAL A 147 -9.97 6.52 -0.41
C VAL A 147 -8.86 5.51 -0.15
N ASN A 148 -7.62 5.82 -0.52
CA ASN A 148 -6.48 4.94 -0.26
C ASN A 148 -6.27 4.69 1.24
N SER A 149 -6.45 5.71 2.09
CA SER A 149 -6.39 5.54 3.55
C SER A 149 -7.43 4.53 4.06
N VAL A 150 -8.66 4.58 3.56
CA VAL A 150 -9.71 3.63 3.96
C VAL A 150 -9.35 2.21 3.54
N LEU A 151 -8.75 2.03 2.35
CA LEU A 151 -8.23 0.72 1.94
C LEU A 151 -7.15 0.22 2.91
N TYR A 152 -6.17 1.05 3.27
CA TYR A 152 -5.15 0.69 4.25
C TYR A 152 -5.75 0.30 5.61
N LEU A 153 -6.82 0.96 6.04
CA LEU A 153 -7.54 0.62 7.28
C LEU A 153 -8.22 -0.76 7.17
N LEU A 154 -8.87 -1.05 6.03
CA LEU A 154 -9.48 -2.36 5.79
C LEU A 154 -8.43 -3.46 5.77
N SER A 155 -7.29 -3.23 5.11
CA SER A 155 -6.16 -4.16 5.10
C SER A 155 -5.59 -4.39 6.50
N ALA A 156 -5.44 -3.34 7.31
CA ALA A 156 -5.05 -3.48 8.72
C ALA A 156 -6.04 -4.36 9.50
N PHE A 157 -7.34 -4.20 9.29
CA PHE A 157 -8.37 -5.01 9.96
C PHE A 157 -8.32 -6.49 9.53
N PHE A 158 -8.14 -6.77 8.23
CA PHE A 158 -7.96 -8.13 7.74
C PHE A 158 -6.67 -8.77 8.29
N SER A 159 -5.56 -8.05 8.29
CA SER A 159 -4.29 -8.53 8.86
C SER A 159 -4.38 -8.79 10.36
N PHE A 160 -5.11 -7.93 11.11
CA PHE A 160 -5.36 -8.17 12.53
C PHE A 160 -6.18 -9.44 12.78
N ARG A 161 -7.19 -9.70 11.95
CA ARG A 161 -7.96 -10.95 12.05
C ARG A 161 -7.08 -12.17 11.79
N ILE A 162 -6.24 -12.12 10.77
CA ILE A 162 -5.33 -13.23 10.41
C ILE A 162 -4.32 -13.47 11.52
N TYR A 163 -3.72 -12.40 12.07
CA TYR A 163 -2.78 -12.47 13.20
C TYR A 163 -3.40 -13.13 14.45
N ARG A 164 -4.68 -12.86 14.74
CA ARG A 164 -5.37 -13.43 15.90
C ARG A 164 -5.76 -14.91 15.72
N ILE A 165 -5.93 -15.36 14.48
CA ILE A 165 -6.37 -16.73 14.16
C ILE A 165 -5.18 -17.68 13.98
N GLY A 166 -4.04 -17.16 13.51
CA GLY A 166 -2.80 -17.93 13.27
C GLY A 166 -1.95 -18.11 14.51
#